data_AF-A0AB35WWD4-F1
#
_entry.id   AF-A0AB35WWD4-F1
#
_cell.length_a   1.000
_cell.length_b   1.000
_cell.length_c   1.000
_cell.angle_alpha   90.00
_cell.angle_beta   90.00
_cell.angle_gamma   90.00
#
_symmetry.space_group_name_H-M   'P 1'
#
loop_
_entity.id
_entity.type
_entity.pdbx_description
1 polymer ?
#
loop_
_entity_poly.entity_id
_entity_poly.type
_entity_poly.pdbx_seq_one_letter_code
_entity_poly.pdbx_strand_id
1 'polypeptide(L)'
;MIVVVEGISASGKTTWCTKHGAEHVVAEHGRFGNVPDRQREPVAAAAFWSERNVERWQATLATEESHGWALCDSDPLKLHYIWTLWQIGEACEQDWLLELAATRETVAQGRIGFADCYIVGRIDPQLARERAKADTSRRRRNFDLHVRLQTALMDWYSALDKALPGRVRFDFPTLMPDVQSVDNRYSVAAFYQMIASLPSA
;
A
#
# COMPACT_ATOMS: atom_id res chain seq x y z
N MET A 1 -0.59 -4.50 -17.27
CA MET A 1 0.40 -4.55 -16.17
C MET A 1 0.07 -3.52 -15.09
N ILE A 2 0.18 -3.88 -13.81
CA ILE A 2 -0.01 -2.97 -12.67
C ILE A 2 1.30 -2.84 -11.88
N VAL A 3 1.77 -1.60 -11.72
CA VAL A 3 2.92 -1.27 -10.88
C VAL A 3 2.43 -0.46 -9.68
N VAL A 4 2.88 -0.82 -8.48
CA VAL A 4 2.64 -0.09 -7.23
C VAL A 4 3.93 0.58 -6.79
N VAL A 5 3.83 1.84 -6.36
CA VAL A 5 4.94 2.56 -5.73
C VAL A 5 4.56 2.83 -4.30
N GLU A 6 5.32 2.31 -3.34
CA GLU A 6 5.07 2.48 -1.91
C GLU A 6 6.31 3.00 -1.15
N GLY A 7 6.09 3.41 0.10
CA GLY A 7 7.08 4.04 0.97
C GLY A 7 6.42 5.05 1.90
N ILE A 8 7.11 5.48 2.94
CA ILE A 8 6.54 6.43 3.90
C ILE A 8 6.33 7.83 3.29
N SER A 9 5.63 8.71 4.02
CA SER A 9 5.52 10.12 3.63
C SER A 9 6.92 10.74 3.41
N ALA A 10 7.05 11.57 2.37
CA ALA A 10 8.30 12.22 1.95
C ALA A 10 9.41 11.28 1.42
N SER A 11 9.13 9.99 1.19
CA SER A 11 10.11 9.09 0.55
C SER A 11 10.41 9.50 -0.90
N GLY A 12 9.42 10.04 -1.62
CA GLY A 12 9.55 10.45 -3.02
C GLY A 12 8.56 9.78 -3.99
N LYS A 13 7.65 8.93 -3.48
CA LYS A 13 6.65 8.19 -4.31
C LYS A 13 5.94 9.07 -5.34
N THR A 14 5.25 10.12 -4.88
CA THR A 14 4.46 10.98 -5.77
C THR A 14 5.34 11.64 -6.83
N THR A 15 6.54 12.10 -6.47
CA THR A 15 7.49 12.67 -7.43
C THR A 15 7.89 11.64 -8.49
N TRP A 16 8.17 10.41 -8.06
CA TRP A 16 8.51 9.31 -8.97
C TRP A 16 7.32 8.96 -9.87
N CYS A 17 6.12 8.83 -9.31
CA CYS A 17 4.90 8.53 -10.06
C CYS A 17 4.57 9.61 -11.08
N THR A 18 4.65 10.89 -10.71
CA THR A 18 4.44 12.01 -11.65
C THR A 18 5.46 11.99 -12.79
N LYS A 19 6.73 11.70 -12.50
CA LYS A 19 7.79 11.64 -13.51
C LYS A 19 7.60 10.49 -14.50
N HIS A 20 7.15 9.33 -14.04
CA HIS A 20 7.17 8.10 -14.83
C HIS A 20 5.80 7.60 -15.30
N GLY A 21 4.72 8.03 -14.67
CA GLY A 21 3.38 7.49 -14.91
C GLY A 21 2.46 8.35 -15.77
N ALA A 22 2.65 9.67 -15.83
CA ALA A 22 1.77 10.58 -16.60
C ALA A 22 0.26 10.25 -16.40
N GLU A 23 -0.47 9.95 -17.48
CA GLU A 23 -1.90 9.60 -17.47
C GLU A 23 -2.21 8.20 -16.90
N HIS A 24 -1.20 7.36 -16.71
CA HIS A 24 -1.32 6.02 -16.12
C HIS A 24 -1.37 6.05 -14.58
N VAL A 25 -1.21 7.21 -13.94
CA VAL A 25 -1.16 7.32 -12.47
C VAL A 25 -2.54 7.22 -11.85
N VAL A 26 -2.70 6.23 -10.98
CA VAL A 26 -3.84 6.08 -10.06
C VAL A 26 -3.41 6.61 -8.70
N ALA A 27 -3.84 7.83 -8.39
CA ALA A 27 -3.47 8.51 -7.17
C ALA A 27 -4.00 7.78 -5.91
N GLU A 28 -3.36 8.03 -4.77
CA GLU A 28 -3.93 7.70 -3.47
C GLU A 28 -5.25 8.46 -3.28
N HIS A 29 -6.20 7.83 -2.58
CA HIS A 29 -7.42 8.52 -2.18
C HIS A 29 -7.11 9.78 -1.36
N GLY A 30 -7.90 10.81 -1.61
CA GLY A 30 -7.91 12.01 -0.79
C GLY A 30 -8.50 11.76 0.60
N ARG A 31 -8.82 12.85 1.31
CA ARG A 31 -9.53 12.74 2.59
C ARG A 31 -10.95 12.25 2.37
N PHE A 32 -11.34 11.24 3.12
CA PHE A 32 -12.72 10.79 3.21
C PHE A 32 -13.48 11.55 4.30
N GLY A 33 -14.73 11.88 4.01
CA GLY A 33 -15.72 12.23 5.04
C GLY A 33 -16.34 10.97 5.63
N ASN A 34 -16.92 11.08 6.83
CA ASN A 34 -17.71 10.02 7.48
C ASN A 34 -16.97 8.67 7.65
N VAL A 35 -15.66 8.72 7.90
CA VAL A 35 -14.89 7.51 8.26
C VAL A 35 -15.38 7.02 9.63
N PRO A 36 -15.81 5.76 9.77
CA PRO A 36 -16.22 5.21 11.06
C PRO A 36 -15.09 5.30 12.09
N ASP A 37 -15.43 5.66 13.33
CA ASP A 37 -14.46 5.72 14.41
C ASP A 37 -14.04 4.30 14.78
N ARG A 38 -12.74 3.97 14.63
CA ARG A 38 -12.23 2.62 14.87
C ARG A 38 -12.42 2.17 16.32
N GLN A 39 -12.37 3.07 17.29
CA GLN A 39 -12.54 2.71 18.71
C GLN A 39 -14.01 2.43 19.05
N ARG A 40 -14.95 3.12 18.39
CA ARG A 40 -16.39 2.97 18.64
C ARG A 40 -17.05 1.92 17.75
N GLU A 41 -16.60 1.82 16.51
CA GLU A 41 -17.21 1.04 15.43
C GLU A 41 -16.16 0.25 14.63
N PRO A 42 -15.35 -0.61 15.27
CA PRO A 42 -14.18 -1.25 14.63
C PRO A 42 -14.54 -2.12 13.42
N VAL A 43 -15.68 -2.83 13.47
CA VAL A 43 -16.17 -3.65 12.35
C VAL A 43 -16.57 -2.78 11.15
N ALA A 44 -17.24 -1.65 11.39
CA ALA A 44 -17.62 -0.73 10.33
C ALA A 44 -16.40 -0.04 9.73
N ALA A 45 -15.41 0.33 10.56
CA ALA A 45 -14.14 0.88 10.09
C ALA A 45 -13.39 -0.12 9.19
N ALA A 46 -13.36 -1.40 9.57
CA ALA A 46 -12.71 -2.44 8.78
C ALA A 46 -13.37 -2.65 7.41
N ALA A 47 -14.70 -2.76 7.39
CA ALA A 47 -15.46 -2.85 6.15
C ALA A 47 -15.29 -1.59 5.28
N PHE A 48 -15.27 -0.41 5.88
CA PHE A 48 -15.06 0.85 5.17
C PHE A 48 -13.72 0.85 4.44
N TRP A 49 -12.62 0.53 5.12
CA TRP A 49 -11.29 0.55 4.51
C TRP A 49 -11.10 -0.53 3.44
N SER A 50 -11.61 -1.76 3.66
CA SER A 50 -11.53 -2.81 2.64
C SER A 50 -12.27 -2.42 1.35
N GLU A 51 -13.42 -1.75 1.47
CA GLU A 51 -14.19 -1.29 0.31
C GLU A 51 -13.52 -0.12 -0.41
N ARG A 52 -12.91 0.84 0.30
CA ARG A 52 -12.13 1.93 -0.33
C ARG A 52 -10.92 1.38 -1.11
N ASN A 53 -10.29 0.33 -0.57
CA ASN A 53 -9.16 -0.35 -1.22
C ASN A 53 -9.62 -1.06 -2.49
N VAL A 54 -10.78 -1.73 -2.46
CA VAL A 54 -11.40 -2.34 -3.66
C VAL A 54 -11.71 -1.28 -4.72
N GLU A 55 -12.34 -0.16 -4.36
CA GLU A 55 -12.63 0.91 -5.32
C GLU A 55 -11.37 1.40 -6.03
N ARG A 56 -10.27 1.54 -5.29
CA ARG A 56 -8.99 1.95 -5.86
C ARG A 56 -8.43 0.91 -6.81
N TRP A 57 -8.54 -0.37 -6.45
CA TRP A 57 -8.15 -1.46 -7.32
C TRP A 57 -8.96 -1.49 -8.63
N GLN A 58 -10.27 -1.25 -8.57
CA GLN A 58 -11.11 -1.17 -9.77
C GLN A 58 -10.71 0.01 -10.67
N ALA A 59 -10.36 1.16 -10.08
CA ALA A 59 -9.79 2.27 -10.85
C ALA A 59 -8.46 1.88 -11.52
N THR A 60 -7.60 1.14 -10.81
CA THR A 60 -6.37 0.58 -11.38
C THR A 60 -6.61 -0.35 -12.56
N LEU A 61 -7.59 -1.25 -12.46
CA LEU A 61 -7.97 -2.13 -13.56
C LEU A 61 -8.48 -1.34 -14.78
N ALA A 62 -9.32 -0.32 -14.56
CA ALA A 62 -9.83 0.52 -15.64
C ALA A 62 -8.70 1.29 -16.35
N THR A 63 -7.73 1.82 -15.60
CA THR A 63 -6.55 2.47 -16.17
C THR A 63 -5.68 1.48 -16.96
N GLU A 64 -5.45 0.28 -16.42
CA GLU A 64 -4.71 -0.79 -17.08
C GLU A 64 -5.39 -1.22 -18.38
N GLU A 65 -6.70 -1.42 -18.37
CA GLU A 65 -7.48 -1.79 -19.55
C GLU A 65 -7.39 -0.72 -20.63
N SER A 66 -7.51 0.55 -20.25
CA SER A 66 -7.52 1.67 -21.19
C SER A 66 -6.15 1.96 -21.82
N HIS A 67 -5.06 1.71 -21.09
CA HIS A 67 -3.72 2.15 -21.50
C HIS A 67 -2.67 1.02 -21.58
N GLY A 68 -3.06 -0.24 -21.34
CA GLY A 68 -2.19 -1.41 -21.25
C GLY A 68 -1.45 -1.56 -19.92
N TRP A 69 -1.34 -0.49 -19.13
CA TRP A 69 -0.74 -0.52 -17.80
C TRP A 69 -1.22 0.62 -16.88
N ALA A 70 -1.05 0.42 -15.57
CA ALA A 70 -1.39 1.37 -14.53
C ALA A 70 -0.28 1.49 -13.48
N LEU A 71 -0.11 2.70 -12.93
CA LEU A 71 0.84 3.03 -11.88
C LEU A 71 0.13 3.56 -10.64
N CYS A 72 0.18 2.84 -9.52
CA CYS A 72 -0.47 3.27 -8.28
C CYS A 72 0.51 4.06 -7.40
N ASP A 73 0.19 5.33 -7.09
CA ASP A 73 0.90 6.10 -6.04
C ASP A 73 0.34 5.66 -4.67
N SER A 74 1.05 4.76 -3.99
CA SER A 74 0.60 3.87 -2.90
C SER A 74 -0.18 2.63 -3.34
N ASP A 75 -0.13 1.58 -2.54
CA ASP A 75 -0.74 0.28 -2.78
C ASP A 75 -2.27 0.32 -2.66
N PRO A 76 -3.05 -0.17 -3.65
CA PRO A 76 -4.49 -0.33 -3.51
C PRO A 76 -4.89 -1.32 -2.40
N LEU A 77 -4.13 -2.39 -2.16
CA LEU A 77 -4.42 -3.37 -1.12
C LEU A 77 -4.36 -2.73 0.27
N LYS A 78 -3.34 -1.88 0.49
CA LYS A 78 -3.07 -1.01 1.66
C LYS A 78 -3.27 -1.60 3.06
N LEU A 79 -3.46 -2.92 3.18
CA LEU A 79 -3.65 -3.63 4.44
C LEU A 79 -2.42 -3.51 5.35
N HIS A 80 -1.24 -3.24 4.77
CA HIS A 80 -0.04 -2.90 5.51
C HIS A 80 -0.24 -1.76 6.50
N TYR A 81 -1.14 -0.80 6.23
CA TYR A 81 -1.24 0.39 7.06
C TYR A 81 -1.70 0.05 8.48
N ILE A 82 -2.76 -0.73 8.64
CA ILE A 82 -3.22 -1.15 9.96
C ILE A 82 -2.26 -2.13 10.62
N TRP A 83 -1.65 -3.04 9.86
CA TRP A 83 -0.67 -3.97 10.40
C TRP A 83 0.55 -3.22 10.95
N THR A 84 1.11 -2.28 10.19
CA THR A 84 2.26 -1.47 10.62
C THR A 84 1.93 -0.60 11.83
N LEU A 85 0.69 -0.09 11.97
CA LEU A 85 0.25 0.62 13.18
C LEU A 85 0.25 -0.31 14.40
N TRP A 86 -0.26 -1.54 14.25
CA TRP A 86 -0.24 -2.52 15.32
C TRP A 86 1.19 -2.87 15.76
N GLN A 87 2.10 -3.08 14.81
CA GLN A 87 3.51 -3.38 15.08
C GLN A 87 4.24 -2.29 15.89
N ILE A 88 3.76 -1.05 15.87
CA ILE A 88 4.36 0.06 16.63
C ILE A 88 3.51 0.51 17.83
N GLY A 89 2.47 -0.24 18.18
CA GLY A 89 1.59 0.01 19.32
C GLY A 89 0.54 1.11 19.13
N GLU A 90 0.27 1.52 17.89
CA GLU A 90 -0.69 2.60 17.55
C GLU A 90 -2.07 2.06 17.14
N ALA A 91 -2.18 0.74 16.97
CA ALA A 91 -3.44 0.01 16.84
C ALA A 91 -3.36 -1.27 17.69
N CYS A 92 -4.50 -1.87 18.01
CA CYS A 92 -4.52 -3.14 18.73
C CYS A 92 -4.63 -4.33 17.77
N GLU A 93 -4.36 -5.54 18.28
CA GLU A 93 -4.48 -6.78 17.51
C GLU A 93 -5.90 -6.99 16.97
N GLN A 94 -6.92 -6.60 17.74
CA GLN A 94 -8.32 -6.70 17.30
C GLN A 94 -8.59 -5.89 16.03
N ASP A 95 -8.05 -4.67 15.94
CA ASP A 95 -8.20 -3.82 14.75
C ASP A 95 -7.55 -4.49 13.52
N TRP A 96 -6.35 -5.04 13.72
CA TRP A 96 -5.64 -5.79 12.70
C TRP A 96 -6.47 -6.99 12.20
N LEU A 97 -6.96 -7.83 13.12
CA LEU A 97 -7.71 -9.04 12.78
C LEU A 97 -9.01 -8.73 12.03
N LEU A 98 -9.70 -7.63 12.37
CA LEU A 98 -10.92 -7.20 11.69
C LEU A 98 -10.65 -6.71 10.26
N GLU A 99 -9.64 -5.83 10.07
CA GLU A 99 -9.26 -5.35 8.73
C GLU A 99 -8.69 -6.48 7.86
N LEU A 100 -7.94 -7.42 8.47
CA LEU A 100 -7.47 -8.63 7.81
C LEU A 100 -8.64 -9.52 7.34
N ALA A 101 -9.63 -9.76 8.20
CA ALA A 101 -10.79 -10.59 7.86
C ALA A 101 -11.63 -9.96 6.73
N ALA A 102 -11.87 -8.65 6.79
CA ALA A 102 -12.58 -7.92 5.74
C ALA A 102 -11.83 -7.95 4.39
N THR A 103 -10.51 -7.74 4.43
CA THR A 103 -9.67 -7.78 3.21
C THR A 103 -9.54 -9.19 2.63
N ARG A 104 -9.47 -10.21 3.49
CA ARG A 104 -9.45 -11.61 3.05
C ARG A 104 -10.68 -11.95 2.22
N GLU A 105 -11.85 -11.47 2.63
CA GLU A 105 -13.10 -11.68 1.89
C GLU A 105 -13.06 -11.04 0.51
N THR A 106 -12.55 -9.80 0.39
CA THR A 106 -12.45 -9.12 -0.90
C THR A 106 -11.44 -9.79 -1.84
N VAL A 107 -10.35 -10.34 -1.32
CA VAL A 107 -9.39 -11.17 -2.08
C VAL A 107 -10.04 -12.47 -2.53
N ALA A 108 -10.77 -13.16 -1.65
CA ALA A 108 -11.47 -14.41 -1.98
C ALA A 108 -12.53 -14.24 -3.06
N GLN A 109 -13.19 -13.07 -3.08
CA GLN A 109 -14.14 -12.68 -4.12
C GLN A 109 -13.48 -12.18 -5.41
N GLY A 110 -12.15 -12.09 -5.47
CA GLY A 110 -11.41 -11.57 -6.63
C GLY A 110 -11.64 -10.06 -6.88
N ARG A 111 -12.11 -9.32 -5.87
CA ARG A 111 -12.42 -7.88 -5.99
C ARG A 111 -11.19 -6.99 -5.81
N ILE A 112 -10.15 -7.52 -5.16
CA ILE A 112 -8.84 -6.91 -5.02
C ILE A 112 -7.77 -7.98 -5.16
N GLY A 113 -6.61 -7.61 -5.70
CA GLY A 113 -5.53 -8.54 -5.98
C GLY A 113 -4.14 -7.94 -5.80
N PHE A 114 -3.15 -8.67 -6.28
CA PHE A 114 -1.75 -8.28 -6.26
C PHE A 114 -1.34 -7.61 -7.57
N ALA A 115 -0.51 -6.57 -7.45
CA ALA A 115 0.15 -5.94 -8.58
C ALA A 115 1.21 -6.87 -9.18
N ASP A 116 1.64 -6.53 -10.41
CA ASP A 116 2.70 -7.25 -11.10
C ASP A 116 4.09 -6.86 -10.57
N CYS A 117 4.23 -5.61 -10.09
CA CYS A 117 5.45 -5.14 -9.44
C CYS A 117 5.15 -4.12 -8.33
N TYR A 118 5.93 -4.18 -7.27
CA TYR A 118 5.94 -3.25 -6.15
C TYR A 118 7.32 -2.60 -6.06
N ILE A 119 7.39 -1.28 -6.18
CA ILE A 119 8.58 -0.48 -5.98
C ILE A 119 8.46 0.19 -4.62
N VAL A 120 9.32 -0.18 -3.67
CA VAL A 120 9.17 0.23 -2.26
C VAL A 120 10.37 1.07 -1.86
N GLY A 121 10.13 2.37 -1.72
CA GLY A 121 11.18 3.33 -1.36
C GLY A 121 11.44 3.36 0.14
N ARG A 122 12.71 3.18 0.51
CA ARG A 122 13.23 3.46 1.84
C ARG A 122 13.85 4.86 1.87
N ILE A 123 13.74 5.55 3.00
CA ILE A 123 14.39 6.83 3.22
C ILE A 123 14.95 6.92 4.64
N ASP A 124 16.09 7.59 4.78
CA ASP A 124 16.61 7.92 6.10
C ASP A 124 15.59 8.80 6.88
N PRO A 125 15.25 8.46 8.14
CA PRO A 125 14.30 9.22 8.95
C PRO A 125 14.61 10.71 9.10
N GLN A 126 15.89 11.08 9.20
CA GLN A 126 16.29 12.48 9.33
C GLN A 126 16.11 13.22 8.00
N LEU A 127 16.57 12.63 6.90
CA LEU A 127 16.34 13.18 5.56
C LEU A 127 14.84 13.32 5.24
N ALA A 128 14.02 12.36 5.65
CA ALA A 128 12.57 12.42 5.50
C ALA A 128 11.98 13.65 6.23
N ARG A 129 12.43 13.91 7.46
CA ARG A 129 12.04 15.10 8.25
C ARG A 129 12.51 16.39 7.60
N GLU A 130 13.72 16.43 7.08
CA GLU A 130 14.27 17.60 6.38
C GLU A 130 13.44 17.93 5.13
N ARG A 131 13.15 16.92 4.30
CA ARG A 131 12.25 17.07 3.13
C ARG A 131 10.86 17.53 3.52
N ALA A 132 10.30 16.97 4.60
CA ALA A 132 8.97 17.34 5.08
C ALA A 132 8.90 18.80 5.56
N LYS A 133 9.97 19.31 6.19
CA LYS A 133 10.08 20.72 6.61
C LYS A 133 10.28 21.67 5.43
N ALA A 134 11.05 21.25 4.43
CA ALA A 134 11.35 22.07 3.26
C ALA A 134 10.16 22.24 2.30
N ASP A 135 9.24 21.27 2.27
CA ASP A 135 8.06 21.34 1.42
C ASP A 135 6.93 22.16 2.06
N THR A 136 6.82 23.42 1.62
CA THR A 136 5.80 24.38 2.04
C THR A 136 4.45 24.18 1.36
N SER A 137 4.37 23.33 0.32
CA SER A 137 3.14 23.12 -0.46
C SER A 137 2.19 22.11 0.18
N ARG A 138 2.68 21.26 1.10
CA ARG A 138 1.90 20.18 1.70
C ARG A 138 1.97 20.18 3.23
N ARG A 139 0.80 20.21 3.88
CA ARG A 139 0.70 19.99 5.33
C ARG A 139 0.67 18.49 5.65
N ARG A 140 1.79 17.96 6.15
CA ARG A 140 1.93 16.56 6.59
C ARG A 140 1.50 16.41 8.05
N ARG A 141 0.26 15.98 8.28
CA ARG A 141 -0.18 15.56 9.63
C ARG A 141 0.43 14.19 9.94
N ASN A 142 0.68 13.92 11.22
CA ASN A 142 1.18 12.63 11.70
C ASN A 142 2.48 12.17 11.01
N PHE A 143 3.36 13.10 10.62
CA PHE A 143 4.58 12.77 9.88
C PHE A 143 5.50 11.83 10.68
N ASP A 144 5.74 12.12 11.95
CA ASP A 144 6.59 11.27 12.80
C ASP A 144 5.99 9.88 13.03
N LEU A 145 4.66 9.75 13.02
CA LEU A 145 4.00 8.44 13.00
C LEU A 145 4.40 7.68 11.73
N HIS A 146 4.28 8.29 10.54
CA HIS A 146 4.68 7.65 9.29
C HIS A 146 6.16 7.25 9.25
N VAL A 147 7.05 8.05 9.86
CA VAL A 147 8.47 7.69 9.97
C VAL A 147 8.65 6.38 10.76
N ARG A 148 7.91 6.20 11.87
CA ARG A 148 7.94 4.98 12.68
C ARG A 148 7.43 3.74 11.93
N LEU A 149 6.51 3.90 10.98
CA LEU A 149 5.96 2.79 10.21
C LEU A 149 6.98 2.14 9.26
N GLN A 150 8.09 2.82 8.93
CA GLN A 150 8.96 2.39 7.84
C GLN A 150 9.51 0.97 8.04
N THR A 151 10.00 0.62 9.23
CA THR A 151 10.60 -0.70 9.47
C THR A 151 9.58 -1.80 9.19
N ALA A 152 8.40 -1.71 9.81
CA ALA A 152 7.32 -2.66 9.56
C ALA A 152 6.88 -2.63 8.09
N LEU A 153 6.81 -1.47 7.44
CA LEU A 153 6.47 -1.40 6.01
C LEU A 153 7.45 -2.22 5.15
N MET A 154 8.74 -2.22 5.48
CA MET A 154 9.72 -3.05 4.79
C MET A 154 9.47 -4.54 5.03
N ASP A 155 9.16 -4.93 6.28
CA ASP A 155 8.84 -6.31 6.62
C ASP A 155 7.59 -6.82 5.90
N TRP A 156 6.57 -5.97 5.75
CA TRP A 156 5.36 -6.28 4.97
C TRP A 156 5.70 -6.63 3.52
N TYR A 157 6.50 -5.80 2.86
CA TYR A 157 6.87 -6.05 1.47
C TYR A 157 7.89 -7.19 1.32
N SER A 158 8.75 -7.43 2.31
CA SER A 158 9.56 -8.65 2.34
C SER A 158 8.69 -9.91 2.48
N ALA A 159 7.61 -9.88 3.25
CA ALA A 159 6.64 -10.99 3.33
C ALA A 159 5.86 -11.17 2.03
N LEU A 160 5.50 -10.07 1.35
CA LEU A 160 4.86 -10.12 0.04
C LEU A 160 5.79 -10.78 -0.99
N ASP A 161 7.07 -10.40 -1.03
CA ASP A 161 8.03 -11.00 -1.97
C ASP A 161 8.27 -12.48 -1.70
N LYS A 162 8.25 -12.93 -0.43
CA LYS A 162 8.30 -14.36 -0.11
C LYS A 162 7.12 -15.14 -0.69
N ALA A 163 5.92 -14.58 -0.65
CA ALA A 163 4.70 -15.21 -1.17
C ALA A 163 4.58 -15.08 -2.70
N LEU A 164 5.14 -14.02 -3.27
CA LEU A 164 5.12 -13.71 -4.70
C LEU A 164 6.54 -13.31 -5.16
N PRO A 165 7.45 -14.29 -5.33
CA PRO A 165 8.86 -14.02 -5.59
C PRO A 165 9.12 -13.14 -6.81
N GLY A 166 9.96 -12.13 -6.63
CA GLY A 166 10.46 -11.26 -7.70
C GLY A 166 9.53 -10.09 -8.03
N ARG A 167 8.44 -9.89 -7.26
CA ARG A 167 7.52 -8.76 -7.46
C ARG A 167 7.97 -7.52 -6.74
N VAL A 168 8.75 -7.63 -5.67
CA VAL A 168 9.16 -6.48 -4.86
C VAL A 168 10.56 -6.01 -5.25
N ARG A 169 10.68 -4.71 -5.50
CA ARG A 169 11.95 -4.03 -5.72
C ARG A 169 12.09 -2.94 -4.66
N PHE A 170 13.12 -3.05 -3.85
CA PHE A 170 13.45 -1.99 -2.91
C PHE A 170 14.21 -0.87 -3.62
N ASP A 171 13.93 0.36 -3.18
CA ASP A 171 14.42 1.62 -3.72
C ASP A 171 13.79 2.02 -5.07
N PHE A 172 13.79 3.33 -5.33
CA PHE A 172 13.21 3.89 -6.56
C PHE A 172 14.22 3.81 -7.72
N PRO A 173 13.93 3.04 -8.79
CA PRO A 173 14.81 2.97 -9.94
C PRO A 173 14.77 4.29 -10.74
N THR A 174 15.84 4.59 -11.47
CA THR A 174 15.89 5.81 -12.30
C THR A 174 14.92 5.79 -13.48
N LEU A 175 14.57 4.59 -13.95
CA LEU A 175 13.68 4.32 -15.08
C LEU A 175 12.55 3.38 -14.63
N MET A 176 11.44 3.40 -15.36
CA MET A 176 10.37 2.41 -15.18
C MET A 176 10.95 1.00 -15.43
N PRO A 177 10.79 0.05 -14.49
CA PRO A 177 11.27 -1.31 -14.72
C PRO A 177 10.51 -1.97 -15.86
N ASP A 178 11.21 -2.79 -16.63
CA ASP A 178 10.56 -3.76 -17.52
C ASP A 178 9.96 -4.86 -16.63
N VAL A 179 8.63 -4.96 -16.68
CA VAL A 179 7.83 -5.84 -15.84
C VAL A 179 6.85 -6.55 -16.76
N GLN A 180 6.81 -7.87 -16.66
CA GLN A 180 5.82 -8.66 -17.36
C GLN A 180 4.57 -8.79 -16.50
N SER A 181 3.41 -8.86 -17.15
CA SER A 181 2.18 -9.27 -16.46
C SER A 181 2.38 -10.65 -15.87
N VAL A 182 2.04 -10.83 -14.60
CA VAL A 182 2.22 -12.10 -13.91
C VAL A 182 0.85 -12.68 -13.57
N ASP A 183 0.61 -13.92 -13.98
CA ASP A 183 -0.58 -14.67 -13.57
C ASP A 183 -0.62 -14.83 -12.04
N ASN A 184 -1.81 -15.12 -11.48
CA ASN A 184 -2.10 -15.30 -10.04
C ASN A 184 -2.53 -14.05 -9.24
N ARG A 185 -2.87 -12.95 -9.92
CA ARG A 185 -3.37 -11.68 -9.33
C ARG A 185 -4.34 -11.83 -8.15
N TYR A 186 -5.21 -12.83 -8.17
CA TYR A 186 -6.23 -13.08 -7.13
C TYR A 186 -5.94 -14.33 -6.28
N SER A 187 -4.67 -14.72 -6.14
CA SER A 187 -4.28 -15.92 -5.40
C SER A 187 -4.53 -15.78 -3.89
N VAL A 188 -5.62 -16.40 -3.43
CA VAL A 188 -5.95 -16.51 -2.01
C VAL A 188 -4.84 -17.26 -1.25
N ALA A 189 -4.21 -18.25 -1.89
CA ALA A 189 -3.09 -19.00 -1.31
C ALA A 189 -1.86 -18.09 -1.07
N ALA A 190 -1.52 -17.23 -2.03
CA ALA A 190 -0.43 -16.27 -1.86
C ALA A 190 -0.75 -15.25 -0.76
N PHE A 191 -2.02 -14.82 -0.64
CA PHE A 191 -2.45 -13.97 0.47
C PHE A 191 -2.21 -14.63 1.83
N TYR A 192 -2.61 -15.88 2.02
CA TYR A 192 -2.33 -16.58 3.28
C TYR A 192 -0.84 -16.78 3.54
N GLN A 193 -0.05 -17.14 2.52
CA GLN A 193 1.40 -17.30 2.66
C GLN A 193 2.07 -16.00 3.08
N MET A 194 1.65 -14.88 2.51
CA MET A 194 2.14 -13.56 2.87
C MET A 194 1.83 -13.24 4.32
N ILE A 195 0.57 -13.38 4.75
CA ILE A 195 0.16 -13.09 6.13
C ILE A 195 0.88 -13.99 7.13
N ALA A 196 1.06 -15.28 6.82
CA ALA A 196 1.81 -16.22 7.66
C ALA A 196 3.31 -15.93 7.73
N SER A 197 3.85 -15.17 6.77
CA SER A 197 5.28 -14.78 6.72
C SER A 197 5.58 -13.46 7.44
N LEU A 198 4.56 -12.78 7.95
CA LEU A 198 4.73 -11.53 8.69
C LEU A 198 5.39 -11.83 10.06
N PRO A 199 6.33 -10.97 10.51
CA PRO A 199 6.86 -11.05 11.87
C PRO A 199 5.75 -10.92 12.92
N SER A 200 5.94 -11.61 14.06
CA SER A 200 5.11 -11.38 15.24
C SER A 200 5.37 -9.99 15.82
N ALA A 201 4.32 -9.37 16.36
CA ALA A 201 4.40 -8.12 17.14
C ALA A 201 5.17 -8.30 18.45
#